data_AF-A0A7C2TB97-F1
#
_entry.id   AF-A0A7C2TB97-F1
#
_cell.length_a   1.000
_cell.length_b   1.000
_cell.length_c   1.000
_cell.angle_alpha   90.00
_cell.angle_beta   90.00
_cell.angle_gamma   90.00
#
_symmetry.space_group_name_H-M   'P 1'
#
loop_
_entity.id
_entity.type
_entity.pdbx_description
1 polymer ?
#
loop_
_entity_poly.entity_id
_entity_poly.type
_entity_poly.pdbx_seq_one_letter_code
_entity_poly.pdbx_strand_id
1 'polypeptide(L)'
;MRPAGGLAAILGSLVLAGVIVGCVAVSQPADPSPLPPTSTDKPAATTPPDTPVSLAMDAYGPLSVESLPSATPQPTPFVSRTPTSTPEACQSEVCYFTQVFSLALPIQPPGRDKVDPTYRFGNTQNGAREPHHGVEFLNSAGTPVHAVADGQVVVAGDDRTQIYGLYPDFYGNLVILRHALPGLPWPVFTLYGHLSRVSVEVGAMVPAGAEIGRVGMTGVATGSHLHLEVRLGANSYQAARNPELWLKPHPGMNGLPGGALAGRVLDAGGRLLEVPSFVVERLMSQDGPVIETIYLDAYAEPELTGLAPWRESFGVGDLPAGWYRVSFVKSVVYRRVVQVLPGQLALLTVRLGEP
;
A
#
# COMPACT_ATOMS: atom_id res chain seq x y z
N MET A 1 61.56 -55.79 38.92
CA MET A 1 61.64 -54.34 38.62
C MET A 1 60.46 -53.64 39.26
N ARG A 2 60.66 -52.37 39.57
CA ARG A 2 59.99 -51.55 40.59
C ARG A 2 58.53 -51.15 40.29
N PRO A 3 57.80 -50.68 41.31
CA PRO A 3 56.38 -50.31 41.29
C PRO A 3 56.14 -48.78 41.23
N ALA A 4 54.86 -48.41 41.19
CA ALA A 4 54.18 -47.17 41.60
C ALA A 4 54.96 -45.83 41.69
N GLY A 5 54.43 -44.80 41.00
CA GLY A 5 54.60 -43.38 41.33
C GLY A 5 53.28 -42.67 41.00
N GLY A 6 52.75 -41.72 41.78
CA GLY A 6 53.38 -40.82 42.74
C GLY A 6 53.12 -39.39 42.27
N LEU A 7 52.12 -38.73 42.86
CA LEU A 7 51.78 -37.32 42.61
C LEU A 7 52.99 -36.40 42.86
N ALA A 8 53.21 -35.44 41.98
CA ALA A 8 53.99 -34.24 42.27
C ALA A 8 53.28 -33.01 41.65
N ALA A 9 52.73 -32.17 42.53
CA ALA A 9 52.26 -30.84 42.20
C ALA A 9 53.47 -29.89 42.17
N ILE A 10 53.60 -29.09 41.12
CA ILE A 10 54.58 -27.99 41.05
C ILE A 10 53.80 -26.68 41.15
N LEU A 11 54.04 -25.97 42.25
CA LEU A 11 53.62 -24.59 42.47
C LEU A 11 54.43 -23.66 41.55
N GLY A 12 53.73 -22.91 40.69
CA GLY A 12 54.26 -21.72 40.03
C GLY A 12 53.65 -20.46 40.65
N SER A 13 54.45 -19.72 41.41
CA SER A 13 54.09 -18.41 41.96
C SER A 13 54.07 -17.36 40.84
N LEU A 14 52.94 -16.68 40.66
CA LEU A 14 52.89 -15.43 39.90
C LEU A 14 52.46 -14.28 40.83
N VAL A 15 53.33 -13.29 40.91
CA VAL A 15 53.20 -12.06 41.70
C VAL A 15 52.07 -11.21 41.13
N LEU A 16 51.02 -10.95 41.92
CA LEU A 16 49.96 -10.01 41.58
C LEU A 16 50.38 -8.61 42.03
N ALA A 17 50.73 -7.74 41.08
CA ALA A 17 50.89 -6.31 41.33
C ALA A 17 49.50 -5.68 41.49
N GLY A 18 49.20 -5.21 42.70
CA GLY A 18 47.97 -4.48 43.00
C GLY A 18 48.01 -3.08 42.39
N VAL A 19 47.09 -2.80 41.47
CA VAL A 19 46.75 -1.43 41.07
C VAL A 19 45.51 -1.03 41.88
N ILE A 20 45.70 -0.08 42.79
CA ILE A 20 44.63 0.59 43.50
C ILE A 20 43.98 1.56 42.51
N VAL A 21 42.79 1.22 42.00
CA VAL A 21 41.91 2.17 41.31
C VAL A 21 40.89 2.65 42.32
N GLY A 22 40.97 3.93 42.69
CA GLY A 22 40.02 4.58 43.59
C GLY A 22 38.62 4.63 42.98
N CYS A 23 37.62 4.27 43.78
CA CYS A 23 36.22 4.52 43.46
C CYS A 23 35.96 6.02 43.40
N VAL A 24 35.72 6.56 42.21
CA VAL A 24 35.05 7.84 42.04
C VAL A 24 33.55 7.54 41.97
N ALA A 25 32.79 8.06 42.93
CA ALA A 25 31.34 8.02 42.90
C ALA A 25 30.85 8.85 41.71
N VAL A 26 30.19 8.21 40.75
CA VAL A 26 29.46 8.88 39.68
C VAL A 26 28.08 9.24 40.22
N SER A 27 27.80 10.54 40.33
CA SER A 27 26.50 11.08 40.71
C SER A 27 25.46 10.72 39.64
N GLN A 28 24.35 10.10 40.04
CA GLN A 28 23.18 9.93 39.17
C GLN A 28 22.56 11.30 38.83
N PRO A 29 22.08 11.53 37.60
CA PRO A 29 21.22 12.67 37.32
C PRO A 29 19.89 12.49 38.05
N ALA A 30 19.39 13.57 38.66
CA ALA A 30 18.14 13.61 39.39
C ALA A 30 16.93 13.29 38.50
N ASP A 31 15.97 12.54 39.04
CA ASP A 31 14.63 12.37 38.47
C ASP A 31 13.95 13.74 38.28
N PRO A 32 13.30 14.01 37.14
CA PRO A 32 12.45 15.18 37.01
C PRO A 32 11.19 14.99 37.86
N SER A 33 10.99 15.90 38.83
CA SER A 33 9.75 16.00 39.63
C SER A 33 8.50 16.04 38.74
N PRO A 34 7.35 15.49 39.20
CA PRO A 34 6.09 15.60 38.48
C PRO A 34 5.63 17.05 38.40
N LEU A 35 5.24 17.49 37.20
CA LEU A 35 4.61 18.79 36.99
C LEU A 35 3.26 18.86 37.75
N PRO A 36 2.91 20.01 38.36
CA PRO A 36 1.60 20.21 38.98
C PRO A 36 0.48 20.22 37.93
N PRO A 37 -0.75 19.79 38.26
CA PRO A 37 -1.86 19.78 37.32
C PRO A 37 -2.19 21.21 36.88
N THR A 38 -2.18 21.43 35.57
CA THR A 38 -2.57 22.70 34.96
C THR A 38 -4.09 22.83 35.03
N SER A 39 -4.57 23.87 35.71
CA SER A 39 -5.97 24.30 35.70
C SER A 39 -6.38 24.66 34.28
N THR A 40 -7.30 23.90 33.68
CA THR A 40 -8.03 24.32 32.48
C THR A 40 -9.25 25.13 32.92
N ASP A 41 -9.06 26.43 33.12
CA ASP A 41 -10.18 27.37 33.13
C ASP A 41 -10.74 27.48 31.71
N LYS A 42 -12.01 27.08 31.58
CA LYS A 42 -12.84 27.19 30.39
C LYS A 42 -13.10 28.67 30.07
N PRO A 43 -12.73 29.19 28.88
CA PRO A 43 -13.15 30.53 28.50
C PRO A 43 -14.67 30.55 28.28
N ALA A 44 -15.32 31.51 28.93
CA ALA A 44 -16.74 31.82 28.75
C ALA A 44 -17.02 32.25 27.30
N ALA A 45 -18.13 31.77 26.75
CA ALA A 45 -18.63 32.19 25.45
C ALA A 45 -19.14 33.64 25.54
N THR A 46 -18.45 34.56 24.87
CA THR A 46 -18.95 35.91 24.59
C THR A 46 -19.66 35.90 23.24
N THR A 47 -20.97 36.15 23.28
CA THR A 47 -21.81 36.42 22.10
C THR A 47 -21.35 37.69 21.38
N PRO A 48 -21.24 37.69 20.04
CA PRO A 48 -21.00 38.92 19.28
C PRO A 48 -22.28 39.79 19.21
N PRO A 49 -22.15 41.12 19.11
CA PRO A 49 -23.31 42.03 19.02
C PRO A 49 -23.93 42.01 17.62
N ASP A 50 -25.26 41.91 17.60
CA ASP A 50 -26.10 42.13 16.42
C ASP A 50 -25.95 43.58 15.92
N THR A 51 -25.37 43.76 14.74
CA THR A 51 -25.50 45.00 13.97
C THR A 51 -25.94 44.65 12.55
N PRO A 52 -27.13 45.08 12.10
CA PRO A 52 -27.56 44.82 10.73
C PRO A 52 -26.82 45.75 9.77
N VAL A 53 -25.99 45.18 8.90
CA VAL A 53 -25.45 45.89 7.74
C VAL A 53 -26.51 45.85 6.64
N SER A 54 -27.16 47.00 6.40
CA SER A 54 -28.02 47.21 5.24
C SER A 54 -27.15 47.31 3.99
N LEU A 55 -27.17 46.29 3.14
CA LEU A 55 -26.61 46.36 1.79
C LEU A 55 -27.69 46.87 0.85
N ALA A 56 -27.49 48.10 0.35
CA ALA A 56 -28.29 48.68 -0.72
C ALA A 56 -28.18 47.79 -1.98
N MET A 57 -29.33 47.36 -2.51
CA MET A 57 -29.44 46.70 -3.80
C MET A 57 -29.35 47.75 -4.90
N ASP A 58 -28.14 48.02 -5.39
CA ASP A 58 -27.97 48.71 -6.67
C ASP A 58 -28.11 47.73 -7.83
N ALA A 59 -28.92 48.17 -8.80
CA ALA A 59 -29.40 47.41 -9.93
C ALA A 59 -28.28 46.96 -10.88
N TYR A 60 -28.11 45.65 -11.01
CA TYR A 60 -27.43 45.07 -12.18
C TYR A 60 -28.48 44.77 -13.25
N GLY A 61 -28.34 45.45 -14.40
CA GLY A 61 -29.15 45.21 -15.59
C GLY A 61 -28.97 43.77 -16.14
N PRO A 62 -29.88 43.30 -17.00
CA PRO A 62 -29.84 41.92 -17.49
C PRO A 62 -28.58 41.70 -18.34
N LEU A 63 -27.71 40.80 -17.87
CA LEU A 63 -26.61 40.27 -18.65
C LEU A 63 -27.19 39.43 -19.79
N SER A 64 -26.89 39.81 -21.02
CA SER A 64 -27.14 39.02 -22.23
C SER A 64 -26.38 37.71 -22.11
N VAL A 65 -27.10 36.59 -22.05
CA VAL A 65 -26.51 35.25 -22.09
C VAL A 65 -26.19 34.94 -23.54
N GLU A 66 -24.95 35.20 -23.96
CA GLU A 66 -24.42 34.62 -25.19
C GLU A 66 -24.29 33.11 -24.97
N SER A 67 -25.08 32.33 -25.70
CA SER A 67 -25.04 30.88 -25.64
C SER A 67 -23.68 30.37 -26.13
N LEU A 68 -22.86 29.85 -25.20
CA LEU A 68 -21.65 29.12 -25.53
C LEU A 68 -22.00 27.89 -26.38
N PRO A 69 -21.24 27.59 -27.45
CA PRO A 69 -21.48 26.39 -28.25
C PRO A 69 -21.29 25.14 -27.37
N SER A 70 -22.35 24.35 -27.28
CA SER A 70 -22.33 23.05 -26.62
C SER A 70 -21.60 22.04 -27.51
N ALA A 71 -20.27 22.08 -27.50
CA ALA A 71 -19.46 21.00 -28.02
C ALA A 71 -19.33 19.94 -26.92
N THR A 72 -20.18 18.93 -26.96
CA THR A 72 -19.95 17.70 -26.18
C THR A 72 -18.59 17.14 -26.59
N PRO A 73 -17.61 16.96 -25.68
CA PRO A 73 -16.35 16.35 -26.06
C PRO A 73 -16.62 14.92 -26.51
N GLN A 74 -16.41 14.67 -27.80
CA GLN A 74 -16.51 13.33 -28.37
C GLN A 74 -15.38 12.49 -27.74
N PRO A 75 -15.68 11.34 -27.11
CA PRO A 75 -14.64 10.49 -26.55
C PRO A 75 -13.68 10.08 -27.65
N THR A 76 -12.38 10.32 -27.43
CA THR A 76 -11.33 9.82 -28.32
C THR A 76 -11.52 8.30 -28.42
N PRO A 77 -11.61 7.71 -29.63
CA PRO A 77 -11.85 6.29 -29.76
C PRO A 77 -10.71 5.52 -29.07
N PHE A 78 -11.08 4.64 -28.13
CA PHE A 78 -10.13 3.73 -27.53
C PHE A 78 -9.59 2.81 -28.62
N VAL A 79 -8.32 2.95 -28.96
CA VAL A 79 -7.66 2.07 -29.92
C VAL A 79 -7.59 0.68 -29.29
N SER A 80 -8.33 -0.27 -29.86
CA SER A 80 -8.27 -1.68 -29.48
C SER A 80 -6.89 -2.22 -29.84
N ARG A 81 -6.08 -2.57 -28.83
CA ARG A 81 -4.73 -3.15 -29.01
C ARG A 81 -4.77 -4.65 -28.74
N THR A 82 -4.11 -5.43 -29.59
CA THR A 82 -3.99 -6.89 -29.44
C THR A 82 -3.31 -7.24 -28.11
N PRO A 83 -3.93 -8.06 -27.23
CA PRO A 83 -3.36 -8.36 -25.93
C PRO A 83 -2.42 -9.55 -26.02
N THR A 84 -1.13 -9.34 -26.27
CA THR A 84 -0.10 -10.33 -25.92
C THR A 84 1.29 -9.68 -25.80
N SER A 85 1.75 -9.54 -24.57
CA SER A 85 3.17 -9.51 -24.22
C SER A 85 3.23 -9.92 -22.76
N THR A 86 4.12 -10.83 -22.36
CA THR A 86 4.48 -10.87 -20.94
C THR A 86 5.03 -9.50 -20.55
N PRO A 87 4.98 -9.08 -19.29
CA PRO A 87 5.49 -7.77 -18.91
C PRO A 87 6.99 -7.58 -19.24
N GLU A 88 7.75 -8.67 -19.34
CA GLU A 88 9.14 -8.65 -19.80
C GLU A 88 9.28 -8.29 -21.29
N ALA A 89 8.28 -8.59 -22.11
CA ALA A 89 8.26 -8.25 -23.54
C ALA A 89 7.78 -6.81 -23.82
N CYS A 90 7.47 -6.02 -22.80
CA CYS A 90 7.11 -4.62 -22.95
C CYS A 90 8.32 -3.77 -23.37
N GLN A 91 8.40 -3.43 -24.66
CA GLN A 91 9.46 -2.59 -25.24
C GLN A 91 9.05 -1.12 -25.43
N SER A 92 7.74 -0.84 -25.48
CA SER A 92 7.22 0.53 -25.58
C SER A 92 7.30 1.27 -24.25
N GLU A 93 7.29 2.61 -24.29
CA GLU A 93 7.20 3.43 -23.08
C GLU A 93 5.94 3.10 -22.26
N VAL A 94 4.81 2.83 -22.93
CA VAL A 94 3.58 2.38 -22.29
C VAL A 94 3.08 1.09 -22.93
N CYS A 95 2.85 0.08 -22.10
CA CYS A 95 2.19 -1.18 -22.48
C CYS A 95 0.86 -1.34 -21.72
N TYR A 96 -0.07 -2.06 -22.35
CA TYR A 96 -1.41 -2.26 -21.81
C TYR A 96 -1.71 -3.74 -21.65
N PHE A 97 -2.31 -4.10 -20.52
CA PHE A 97 -2.67 -5.47 -20.19
C PHE A 97 -4.15 -5.54 -19.85
N THR A 98 -4.87 -6.46 -20.48
CA THR A 98 -6.35 -6.60 -20.38
C THR A 98 -6.80 -7.75 -19.50
N GLN A 99 -5.97 -8.79 -19.35
CA GLN A 99 -6.25 -9.95 -18.49
C GLN A 99 -5.63 -9.74 -17.09
N VAL A 100 -5.86 -8.55 -16.56
CA VAL A 100 -5.44 -8.11 -15.24
C VAL A 100 -6.71 -7.87 -14.43
N PHE A 101 -6.64 -7.95 -13.11
CA PHE A 101 -7.79 -7.83 -12.21
C PHE A 101 -8.68 -9.08 -12.07
N SER A 102 -8.06 -10.21 -11.71
CA SER A 102 -8.79 -11.46 -11.45
C SER A 102 -9.42 -11.55 -10.04
N LEU A 103 -9.18 -10.56 -9.17
CA LEU A 103 -9.64 -10.58 -7.78
C LEU A 103 -10.81 -9.58 -7.58
N ALA A 104 -11.90 -10.04 -6.98
CA ALA A 104 -12.98 -9.18 -6.50
C ALA A 104 -12.55 -8.35 -5.29
N LEU A 105 -13.36 -7.37 -4.90
CA LEU A 105 -13.14 -6.60 -3.67
C LEU A 105 -13.50 -7.44 -2.43
N PRO A 106 -12.71 -7.38 -1.35
CA PRO A 106 -12.94 -8.21 -0.15
C PRO A 106 -14.06 -7.67 0.76
N ILE A 107 -14.41 -6.39 0.60
CA ILE A 107 -15.50 -5.72 1.31
C ILE A 107 -16.57 -5.35 0.28
N GLN A 108 -17.83 -5.48 0.66
CA GLN A 108 -18.98 -5.12 -0.16
C GLN A 108 -19.74 -3.96 0.50
N PRO A 109 -20.47 -3.14 -0.28
CA PRO A 109 -21.41 -2.18 0.28
C PRO A 109 -22.39 -2.85 1.25
N PRO A 110 -22.75 -2.19 2.38
CA PRO A 110 -22.46 -0.80 2.72
C PRO A 110 -21.08 -0.57 3.37
N GLY A 111 -20.23 -1.60 3.49
CA GLY A 111 -18.85 -1.43 3.92
C GLY A 111 -18.05 -0.58 2.92
N ARG A 112 -16.98 0.04 3.39
CA ARG A 112 -16.04 0.78 2.55
C ARG A 112 -15.17 -0.21 1.78
N ASP A 113 -15.44 -0.31 0.49
CA ASP A 113 -14.78 -1.19 -0.49
C ASP A 113 -13.62 -0.51 -1.23
N LYS A 114 -13.10 0.59 -0.68
CA LYS A 114 -11.96 1.33 -1.21
C LYS A 114 -10.73 1.19 -0.33
N VAL A 115 -9.58 0.98 -0.98
CA VAL A 115 -8.26 1.02 -0.36
C VAL A 115 -8.02 2.38 0.30
N ASP A 116 -7.42 2.36 1.48
CA ASP A 116 -6.98 3.56 2.18
C ASP A 116 -5.85 4.24 1.39
N PRO A 117 -6.04 5.47 0.91
CA PRO A 117 -5.02 6.17 0.16
C PRO A 117 -3.81 6.59 1.00
N THR A 118 -3.88 6.50 2.33
CA THR A 118 -2.81 6.99 3.22
C THR A 118 -1.79 5.92 3.60
N TYR A 119 -2.08 4.64 3.37
CA TYR A 119 -1.19 3.52 3.73
C TYR A 119 -1.24 2.41 2.68
N ARG A 120 -0.77 2.74 1.47
CA ARG A 120 -0.71 1.81 0.33
C ARG A 120 0.48 0.86 0.42
N PHE A 121 0.51 -0.12 -0.47
CA PHE A 121 1.62 -1.04 -0.63
C PHE A 121 2.96 -0.32 -0.80
N GLY A 122 3.98 -0.77 -0.09
CA GLY A 122 5.35 -0.23 -0.09
C GLY A 122 5.55 1.04 0.75
N ASN A 123 4.49 1.66 1.28
CA ASN A 123 4.59 2.86 2.11
C ASN A 123 5.22 2.53 3.48
N THR A 124 6.18 3.36 3.91
CA THR A 124 6.92 3.24 5.19
C THR A 124 6.55 4.35 6.18
N GLN A 125 5.57 5.20 5.86
CA GLN A 125 5.25 6.44 6.57
C GLN A 125 6.50 7.31 6.83
N ASN A 126 7.19 7.69 5.74
CA ASN A 126 8.44 8.45 5.81
C ASN A 126 9.56 7.74 6.60
N GLY A 127 9.63 6.41 6.51
CA GLY A 127 10.60 5.58 7.23
C GLY A 127 10.29 5.34 8.70
N ALA A 128 9.11 5.75 9.18
CA ALA A 128 8.68 5.50 10.56
C ALA A 128 8.21 4.05 10.80
N ARG A 129 7.93 3.30 9.73
CA ARG A 129 7.43 1.92 9.77
C ARG A 129 8.10 1.07 8.70
N GLU A 130 8.09 -0.23 8.94
CA GLU A 130 8.36 -1.24 7.92
C GLU A 130 7.43 -1.03 6.70
N PRO A 131 7.87 -1.39 5.49
CA PRO A 131 7.06 -1.24 4.29
C PRO A 131 5.76 -2.03 4.42
N HIS A 132 4.68 -1.41 4.00
CA HIS A 132 3.40 -2.05 4.00
C HIS A 132 3.30 -3.11 2.88
N HIS A 133 3.10 -4.39 3.24
CA HIS A 133 3.07 -5.51 2.29
C HIS A 133 1.67 -5.80 1.70
N GLY A 134 0.70 -4.92 1.97
CA GLY A 134 -0.67 -5.07 1.53
C GLY A 134 -1.34 -3.73 1.24
N VAL A 135 -2.66 -3.71 1.42
CA VAL A 135 -3.52 -2.53 1.41
C VAL A 135 -4.52 -2.62 2.55
N GLU A 136 -4.99 -1.48 3.01
CA GLU A 136 -5.98 -1.40 4.09
C GLU A 136 -7.37 -1.02 3.58
N PHE A 137 -8.41 -1.65 4.15
CA PHE A 137 -9.81 -1.25 3.98
C PHE A 137 -10.40 -0.83 5.33
N LEU A 138 -10.48 0.48 5.56
CA LEU A 138 -10.97 1.07 6.82
C LEU A 138 -12.47 0.81 7.00
N ASN A 139 -12.83 0.02 8.02
CA ASN A 139 -14.20 -0.41 8.27
C ASN A 139 -14.44 -0.64 9.77
N SER A 140 -15.68 -0.49 10.22
CA SER A 140 -16.07 -0.81 11.59
C SER A 140 -15.91 -2.31 11.89
N ALA A 141 -15.58 -2.63 13.15
CA ALA A 141 -15.44 -4.02 13.58
C ALA A 141 -16.74 -4.79 13.34
N GLY A 142 -16.62 -6.03 12.87
CA GLY A 142 -17.76 -6.88 12.52
C GLY A 142 -18.21 -6.79 11.06
N THR A 143 -17.70 -5.83 10.28
CA THR A 143 -17.97 -5.74 8.82
C THR A 143 -17.57 -7.05 8.14
N PRO A 144 -18.45 -7.68 7.33
CA PRO A 144 -18.13 -8.95 6.65
C PRO A 144 -16.95 -8.82 5.68
N VAL A 145 -16.06 -9.81 5.72
CA VAL A 145 -14.91 -9.96 4.80
C VAL A 145 -15.16 -11.16 3.91
N HIS A 146 -14.95 -11.00 2.61
CA HIS A 146 -15.26 -12.01 1.60
C HIS A 146 -14.03 -12.48 0.84
N ALA A 147 -14.06 -13.73 0.40
CA ALA A 147 -13.05 -14.29 -0.50
C ALA A 147 -13.01 -13.51 -1.83
N VAL A 148 -11.82 -13.10 -2.28
CA VAL A 148 -11.67 -12.28 -3.49
C VAL A 148 -11.71 -13.12 -4.77
N ALA A 149 -11.48 -14.42 -4.65
CA ALA A 149 -11.54 -15.40 -5.72
C ALA A 149 -11.80 -16.78 -5.11
N ASP A 150 -12.19 -17.75 -5.95
CA ASP A 150 -12.27 -19.16 -5.56
C ASP A 150 -10.92 -19.62 -5.00
N GLY A 151 -10.93 -20.33 -3.88
CA GLY A 151 -9.68 -20.77 -3.26
C GLY A 151 -9.85 -21.83 -2.20
N GLN A 152 -8.72 -22.41 -1.81
CA GLN A 152 -8.59 -23.30 -0.67
C GLN A 152 -8.10 -22.52 0.55
N VAL A 153 -8.75 -22.69 1.70
CA VAL A 153 -8.27 -22.15 2.96
C VAL A 153 -7.01 -22.90 3.39
N VAL A 154 -5.87 -22.22 3.41
CA VAL A 154 -4.59 -22.80 3.86
C VAL A 154 -4.21 -22.35 5.26
N VAL A 155 -4.79 -21.26 5.75
CA VAL A 155 -4.67 -20.77 7.13
C VAL A 155 -6.01 -20.19 7.56
N ALA A 156 -6.44 -20.50 8.78
CA ALA A 156 -7.60 -19.94 9.44
C ALA A 156 -7.41 -20.02 10.96
N GLY A 157 -7.23 -18.87 11.62
CA GLY A 157 -6.94 -18.83 13.06
C GLY A 157 -6.18 -17.58 13.46
N ASP A 158 -5.47 -17.62 14.59
CA ASP A 158 -4.53 -16.57 14.99
C ASP A 158 -3.08 -16.92 14.65
N ASP A 159 -2.21 -15.90 14.53
CA ASP A 159 -0.78 -16.05 14.25
C ASP A 159 0.12 -15.86 15.50
N ARG A 160 -0.39 -16.11 16.71
CA ARG A 160 0.37 -15.88 17.96
C ARG A 160 1.64 -16.73 18.10
N THR A 161 1.65 -17.90 17.46
CA THR A 161 2.75 -18.87 17.56
C THR A 161 3.42 -19.16 16.23
N GLN A 162 2.81 -18.78 15.11
CA GLN A 162 3.30 -19.02 13.77
C GLN A 162 3.55 -17.70 13.06
N ILE A 163 4.67 -17.57 12.38
CA ILE A 163 5.05 -16.34 11.69
C ILE A 163 4.51 -16.38 10.26
N TYR A 164 3.58 -15.49 9.95
CA TYR A 164 3.12 -15.22 8.58
C TYR A 164 3.56 -13.87 8.04
N GLY A 165 3.91 -12.94 8.93
CA GLY A 165 4.45 -11.61 8.64
C GLY A 165 5.91 -11.53 9.06
N LEU A 166 6.26 -10.49 9.82
CA LEU A 166 7.63 -10.30 10.33
C LEU A 166 7.93 -11.05 11.62
N TYR A 167 6.94 -11.18 12.51
CA TYR A 167 7.05 -11.82 13.82
C TYR A 167 5.70 -12.44 14.23
N PRO A 168 5.62 -13.22 15.33
CA PRO A 168 4.34 -13.77 15.80
C PRO A 168 3.37 -12.69 16.27
N ASP A 169 2.05 -12.94 16.18
CA ASP A 169 0.96 -12.01 16.50
C ASP A 169 0.96 -10.72 15.65
N PHE A 170 1.49 -10.81 14.41
CA PHE A 170 1.56 -9.66 13.51
C PHE A 170 0.18 -9.32 12.96
N TYR A 171 -0.51 -10.28 12.34
CA TYR A 171 -1.84 -10.07 11.78
C TYR A 171 -2.96 -10.33 12.77
N GLY A 172 -2.70 -10.99 13.90
CA GLY A 172 -3.73 -11.43 14.84
C GLY A 172 -4.54 -12.57 14.22
N ASN A 173 -5.87 -12.43 14.22
CA ASN A 173 -6.69 -13.40 13.49
C ASN A 173 -6.59 -13.15 11.99
N LEU A 174 -6.35 -14.22 11.23
CA LEU A 174 -6.21 -14.16 9.80
C LEU A 174 -6.82 -15.37 9.08
N VAL A 175 -7.08 -15.14 7.79
CA VAL A 175 -7.34 -16.19 6.81
C VAL A 175 -6.31 -16.05 5.69
N ILE A 176 -5.77 -17.16 5.21
CA ILE A 176 -5.00 -17.18 3.96
C ILE A 176 -5.68 -18.17 3.01
N LEU A 177 -6.01 -17.67 1.81
CA LEU A 177 -6.56 -18.49 0.72
C LEU A 177 -5.49 -18.74 -0.33
N ARG A 178 -5.43 -19.97 -0.85
CA ARG A 178 -4.65 -20.34 -2.04
C ARG A 178 -5.57 -20.42 -3.25
N HIS A 179 -5.20 -19.70 -4.30
CA HIS A 179 -5.94 -19.59 -5.56
C HIS A 179 -5.15 -20.22 -6.70
N ALA A 180 -5.88 -20.83 -7.63
CA ALA A 180 -5.39 -21.21 -8.95
C ALA A 180 -6.03 -20.28 -9.98
N LEU A 181 -5.38 -19.17 -10.28
CA LEU A 181 -5.92 -18.17 -11.21
C LEU A 181 -5.60 -18.55 -12.67
N PRO A 182 -6.54 -18.37 -13.61
CA PRO A 182 -6.31 -18.63 -15.02
C PRO A 182 -5.13 -17.83 -15.58
N GLY A 183 -4.34 -18.46 -16.46
CA GLY A 183 -3.23 -17.79 -17.16
C GLY A 183 -1.97 -17.57 -16.32
N LEU A 184 -1.96 -17.96 -15.04
CA LEU A 184 -0.78 -17.90 -14.18
C LEU A 184 -0.22 -19.30 -13.90
N PRO A 185 1.09 -19.52 -14.11
CA PRO A 185 1.72 -20.82 -13.81
C PRO A 185 1.99 -21.02 -12.32
N TRP A 186 1.87 -19.96 -11.52
CA TRP A 186 2.16 -19.95 -10.09
C TRP A 186 0.88 -19.76 -9.28
N PRO A 187 0.78 -20.37 -8.07
CA PRO A 187 -0.34 -20.10 -7.18
C PRO A 187 -0.32 -18.63 -6.73
N VAL A 188 -1.50 -18.09 -6.49
CA VAL A 188 -1.68 -16.79 -5.83
C VAL A 188 -2.26 -17.04 -4.45
N PHE A 189 -1.75 -16.35 -3.45
CA PHE A 189 -2.30 -16.40 -2.10
C PHE A 189 -2.85 -15.02 -1.74
N THR A 190 -3.96 -14.99 -1.02
CA THR A 190 -4.49 -13.76 -0.43
C THR A 190 -4.54 -13.92 1.09
N LEU A 191 -4.03 -12.93 1.80
CA LEU A 191 -4.05 -12.87 3.26
C LEU A 191 -5.06 -11.81 3.70
N TYR A 192 -5.90 -12.16 4.66
CA TYR A 192 -6.91 -11.31 5.27
C TYR A 192 -6.59 -11.19 6.75
N GLY A 193 -5.98 -10.08 7.16
CA GLY A 193 -5.47 -9.86 8.52
C GLY A 193 -6.40 -9.04 9.41
N HIS A 194 -6.03 -8.94 10.67
CA HIS A 194 -6.67 -8.14 11.73
C HIS A 194 -8.13 -8.48 11.99
N LEU A 195 -8.55 -9.71 11.70
CA LEU A 195 -9.96 -10.10 11.81
C LEU A 195 -10.44 -10.11 13.28
N SER A 196 -11.70 -9.79 13.52
CA SER A 196 -12.34 -10.00 14.82
C SER A 196 -12.89 -11.42 14.96
N ARG A 197 -13.22 -12.05 13.82
CA ARG A 197 -13.75 -13.40 13.72
C ARG A 197 -13.29 -14.06 12.43
N VAL A 198 -12.91 -15.33 12.53
CA VAL A 198 -12.68 -16.24 11.40
C VAL A 198 -13.92 -17.12 11.24
N SER A 199 -14.42 -17.28 10.01
CA SER A 199 -15.68 -17.98 9.70
C SER A 199 -15.46 -19.27 8.88
N VAL A 200 -14.21 -19.67 8.65
CA VAL A 200 -13.83 -20.81 7.81
C VAL A 200 -12.78 -21.68 8.49
N GLU A 201 -12.59 -22.90 7.98
CA GLU A 201 -11.64 -23.88 8.50
C GLU A 201 -10.61 -24.26 7.44
N VAL A 202 -9.40 -24.61 7.87
CA VAL A 202 -8.32 -25.05 6.99
C VAL A 202 -8.74 -26.27 6.17
N GLY A 203 -8.43 -26.26 4.87
CA GLY A 203 -8.77 -27.31 3.91
C GLY A 203 -10.08 -27.07 3.18
N ALA A 204 -10.95 -26.17 3.66
CA ALA A 204 -12.21 -25.84 3.00
C ALA A 204 -11.97 -25.17 1.62
N MET A 205 -12.81 -25.51 0.65
CA MET A 205 -12.91 -24.78 -0.62
C MET A 205 -13.96 -23.69 -0.48
N VAL A 206 -13.58 -22.44 -0.75
CA VAL A 206 -14.46 -21.27 -0.66
C VAL A 206 -14.62 -20.65 -2.04
N PRO A 207 -15.86 -20.39 -2.50
CA PRO A 207 -16.08 -19.65 -3.73
C PRO A 207 -15.81 -18.14 -3.52
N ALA A 208 -15.49 -17.44 -4.60
CA ALA A 208 -15.42 -15.99 -4.61
C ALA A 208 -16.71 -15.38 -4.04
N GLY A 209 -16.56 -14.36 -3.17
CA GLY A 209 -17.67 -13.70 -2.50
C GLY A 209 -18.23 -14.42 -1.26
N ALA A 210 -17.72 -15.60 -0.88
CA ALA A 210 -18.08 -16.23 0.39
C ALA A 210 -17.54 -15.41 1.59
N GLU A 211 -18.35 -15.22 2.64
CA GLU A 211 -17.87 -14.63 3.90
C GLU A 211 -16.85 -15.57 4.55
N ILE A 212 -15.64 -15.07 4.79
CA ILE A 212 -14.53 -15.82 5.40
C ILE A 212 -14.17 -15.34 6.80
N GLY A 213 -14.67 -14.16 7.18
CA GLY A 213 -14.41 -13.56 8.48
C GLY A 213 -15.04 -12.20 8.61
N ARG A 214 -14.63 -11.47 9.64
CA ARG A 214 -15.13 -10.12 9.95
C ARG A 214 -13.99 -9.20 10.32
N VAL A 215 -14.07 -7.96 9.85
CA VAL A 215 -13.14 -6.88 10.17
C VAL A 215 -12.97 -6.77 11.69
N GLY A 216 -11.75 -6.52 12.14
CA GLY A 216 -11.43 -6.33 13.54
C GLY A 216 -10.21 -5.44 13.73
N MET A 217 -9.52 -5.66 14.84
CA MET A 217 -8.34 -4.90 15.27
C MET A 217 -7.42 -5.81 16.10
N THR A 218 -7.22 -7.05 15.66
CA THR A 218 -6.32 -8.00 16.33
C THR A 218 -4.90 -7.90 15.78
N GLY A 219 -3.89 -8.40 16.51
CA GLY A 219 -2.48 -8.24 16.14
C GLY A 219 -2.02 -6.80 16.27
N VAL A 220 -1.19 -6.31 15.33
CA VAL A 220 -0.57 -4.98 15.40
C VAL A 220 -1.44 -3.82 14.87
N ALA A 221 -2.76 -4.04 14.75
CA ALA A 221 -3.70 -3.03 14.25
C ALA A 221 -3.95 -1.90 15.27
N THR A 222 -3.81 -0.63 14.84
CA THR A 222 -4.09 0.55 15.69
C THR A 222 -5.55 1.03 15.65
N GLY A 223 -6.35 0.46 14.77
CA GLY A 223 -7.75 0.81 14.54
C GLY A 223 -8.45 -0.31 13.78
N SER A 224 -9.78 -0.32 13.74
CA SER A 224 -10.52 -1.37 13.04
C SER A 224 -10.36 -1.24 11.51
N HIS A 225 -9.84 -2.27 10.85
CA HIS A 225 -9.67 -2.34 9.40
C HIS A 225 -9.41 -3.78 8.93
N LEU A 226 -9.52 -4.01 7.62
CA LEU A 226 -9.02 -5.23 6.98
C LEU A 226 -7.69 -4.92 6.31
N HIS A 227 -6.67 -5.69 6.67
CA HIS A 227 -5.41 -5.78 5.93
C HIS A 227 -5.50 -6.88 4.87
N LEU A 228 -5.25 -6.52 3.62
CA LEU A 228 -5.25 -7.46 2.49
C LEU A 228 -3.87 -7.52 1.84
N GLU A 229 -3.31 -8.72 1.73
CA GLU A 229 -2.14 -8.97 0.87
C GLU A 229 -2.49 -9.84 -0.32
N VAL A 230 -1.73 -9.65 -1.40
CA VAL A 230 -1.66 -10.59 -2.54
C VAL A 230 -0.24 -11.09 -2.61
N ARG A 231 -0.03 -12.41 -2.56
CA ARG A 231 1.28 -13.05 -2.62
C ARG A 231 1.37 -13.96 -3.84
N LEU A 232 2.47 -13.89 -4.59
CA LEU A 232 2.64 -14.65 -5.82
C LEU A 232 3.68 -15.77 -5.67
N GLY A 233 3.31 -17.00 -6.00
CA GLY A 233 4.20 -18.16 -6.04
C GLY A 233 4.42 -18.86 -4.70
N ALA A 234 4.46 -18.11 -3.59
CA ALA A 234 4.62 -18.66 -2.25
C ALA A 234 3.73 -17.97 -1.22
N ASN A 235 3.35 -18.69 -0.16
CA ASN A 235 2.73 -18.11 1.01
C ASN A 235 3.82 -17.58 1.97
N SER A 236 4.50 -16.51 1.57
CA SER A 236 5.51 -15.83 2.38
C SER A 236 5.37 -14.33 2.30
N TYR A 237 5.83 -13.63 3.34
CA TYR A 237 5.80 -12.18 3.42
C TYR A 237 6.51 -11.52 2.22
N GLN A 238 7.69 -12.04 1.84
CA GLN A 238 8.49 -11.54 0.72
C GLN A 238 7.87 -11.82 -0.67
N ALA A 239 6.83 -12.66 -0.73
CA ALA A 239 6.11 -12.93 -1.98
C ALA A 239 4.99 -11.91 -2.24
N ALA A 240 4.83 -10.89 -1.40
CA ALA A 240 3.80 -9.87 -1.55
C ALA A 240 3.93 -9.08 -2.88
N ARG A 241 2.80 -8.64 -3.40
CA ARG A 241 2.61 -7.81 -4.59
C ARG A 241 1.58 -6.75 -4.27
N ASN A 242 1.64 -5.61 -4.96
CA ASN A 242 0.66 -4.55 -4.76
C ASN A 242 -0.77 -5.03 -5.08
N PRO A 243 -1.65 -5.20 -4.09
CA PRO A 243 -3.02 -5.68 -4.29
C PRO A 243 -3.84 -4.81 -5.24
N GLU A 244 -3.57 -3.51 -5.31
CA GLU A 244 -4.30 -2.58 -6.19
C GLU A 244 -4.15 -2.93 -7.68
N LEU A 245 -3.09 -3.66 -8.07
CA LEU A 245 -2.86 -4.11 -9.45
C LEU A 245 -3.57 -5.44 -9.77
N TRP A 246 -4.24 -6.05 -8.79
CA TRP A 246 -4.92 -7.35 -8.89
C TRP A 246 -6.41 -7.28 -8.58
N LEU A 247 -6.83 -6.28 -7.81
CA LEU A 247 -8.23 -6.04 -7.47
C LEU A 247 -8.99 -5.42 -8.65
N LYS A 248 -10.23 -5.85 -8.83
CA LYS A 248 -11.15 -5.29 -9.81
C LYS A 248 -11.42 -3.81 -9.49
N PRO A 249 -11.13 -2.89 -10.42
CA PRO A 249 -11.43 -1.48 -10.22
C PRO A 249 -12.94 -1.25 -10.26
N HIS A 250 -13.40 -0.23 -9.54
CA HIS A 250 -14.79 0.21 -9.59
C HIS A 250 -15.15 0.73 -10.98
N PRO A 251 -16.41 0.59 -11.39
CA PRO A 251 -16.91 1.32 -12.55
C PRO A 251 -16.90 2.83 -12.23
N GLY A 252 -16.50 3.63 -13.22
CA GLY A 252 -16.68 5.08 -13.18
C GLY A 252 -18.15 5.47 -13.31
N MET A 253 -18.46 6.75 -13.11
CA MET A 253 -19.83 7.29 -13.23
C MET A 253 -20.45 7.08 -14.62
N ASN A 254 -19.62 6.90 -15.65
CA ASN A 254 -20.02 6.58 -17.01
C ASN A 254 -20.28 5.08 -17.25
N GLY A 255 -20.19 4.25 -16.21
CA GLY A 255 -20.37 2.79 -16.29
C GLY A 255 -19.18 2.03 -16.87
N LEU A 256 -18.13 2.71 -17.35
CA LEU A 256 -16.92 2.06 -17.81
C LEU A 256 -16.10 1.55 -16.62
N PRO A 257 -15.48 0.36 -16.69
CA PRO A 257 -14.57 -0.08 -15.64
C PRO A 257 -13.41 0.91 -15.50
N GLY A 258 -12.94 1.13 -14.28
CA GLY A 258 -11.65 1.76 -14.06
C GLY A 258 -10.49 0.90 -14.59
N GLY A 259 -9.27 1.37 -14.37
CA GLY A 259 -8.03 0.66 -14.68
C GLY A 259 -7.01 0.85 -13.57
N ALA A 260 -5.76 0.49 -13.87
CA ALA A 260 -4.63 0.72 -12.98
C ALA A 260 -3.44 1.28 -13.75
N LEU A 261 -2.54 1.91 -13.00
CA LEU A 261 -1.28 2.41 -13.48
C LEU A 261 -0.17 1.81 -12.63
N ALA A 262 0.74 1.08 -13.27
CA ALA A 262 2.01 0.68 -12.69
C ALA A 262 3.14 1.41 -13.43
N GLY A 263 4.27 1.61 -12.77
CA GLY A 263 5.41 2.15 -13.48
C GLY A 263 6.75 1.81 -12.86
N ARG A 264 7.78 1.98 -13.70
CA ARG A 264 9.17 1.70 -13.39
C ARG A 264 10.08 2.71 -14.07
N VAL A 265 11.17 3.05 -13.39
CA VAL A 265 12.20 3.95 -13.92
C VAL A 265 13.48 3.14 -14.06
N LEU A 266 14.08 3.16 -15.24
CA LEU A 266 15.25 2.36 -15.60
C LEU A 266 16.40 3.26 -16.02
N ASP A 267 17.64 2.82 -15.79
CA ASP A 267 18.81 3.39 -16.47
C ASP A 267 18.95 2.86 -17.90
N ALA A 268 19.92 3.39 -18.65
CA ALA A 268 20.24 2.94 -20.00
C ALA A 268 20.61 1.44 -20.09
N GLY A 269 21.10 0.86 -18.99
CA GLY A 269 21.38 -0.58 -18.87
C GLY A 269 20.15 -1.43 -18.56
N GLY A 270 18.97 -0.82 -18.38
CA GLY A 270 17.73 -1.51 -18.02
C GLY A 270 17.63 -1.90 -16.55
N ARG A 271 18.50 -1.37 -15.68
CA ARG A 271 18.42 -1.57 -14.23
C ARG A 271 17.48 -0.55 -13.61
N LEU A 272 16.72 -0.98 -12.61
CA LEU A 272 15.80 -0.11 -11.88
C LEU A 272 16.56 1.01 -11.16
N LEU A 273 16.05 2.23 -11.32
CA LEU A 273 16.51 3.41 -10.64
C LEU A 273 15.58 3.73 -9.48
N GLU A 274 16.19 3.96 -8.32
CA GLU A 274 15.48 4.42 -7.14
C GLU A 274 14.97 5.85 -7.34
N VAL A 275 13.66 6.00 -7.16
CA VAL A 275 12.92 7.26 -7.17
C VAL A 275 12.01 7.19 -5.95
N PRO A 276 12.09 8.15 -5.00
CA PRO A 276 11.42 8.00 -3.71
C PRO A 276 9.90 8.20 -3.79
N SER A 277 9.43 9.03 -4.71
CA SER A 277 8.02 9.37 -4.81
C SER A 277 7.61 9.78 -6.22
N PHE A 278 6.32 9.62 -6.49
CA PHE A 278 5.65 9.94 -7.73
C PHE A 278 4.39 10.77 -7.43
N VAL A 279 4.07 11.69 -8.34
CA VAL A 279 2.79 12.41 -8.35
C VAL A 279 2.03 11.95 -9.58
N VAL A 280 0.83 11.41 -9.38
CA VAL A 280 -0.09 10.98 -10.43
C VAL A 280 -1.27 11.94 -10.45
N GLU A 281 -1.37 12.73 -11.50
CA GLU A 281 -2.42 13.74 -11.67
C GLU A 281 -3.41 13.29 -12.75
N ARG A 282 -4.69 13.22 -12.43
CA ARG A 282 -5.74 13.00 -13.44
C ARG A 282 -5.99 14.29 -14.20
N LEU A 283 -6.05 14.20 -15.51
CA LEU A 283 -6.28 15.32 -16.42
C LEU A 283 -7.68 15.23 -17.04
N MET A 284 -8.30 16.39 -17.29
CA MET A 284 -9.58 16.47 -18.00
C MET A 284 -9.47 15.99 -19.47
N SER A 285 -8.32 16.25 -20.10
CA SER A 285 -7.93 15.78 -21.43
C SER A 285 -6.39 15.66 -21.48
N GLN A 286 -5.81 15.14 -22.57
CA GLN A 286 -4.36 14.92 -22.67
C GLN A 286 -3.53 16.16 -22.33
N ASP A 287 -3.96 17.34 -22.79
CA ASP A 287 -3.33 18.65 -22.52
C ASP A 287 -4.19 19.54 -21.61
N GLY A 288 -5.18 18.94 -20.94
CA GLY A 288 -6.16 19.65 -20.13
C GLY A 288 -5.68 19.96 -18.70
N PRO A 289 -6.50 20.70 -17.92
CA PRO A 289 -6.20 20.96 -16.53
C PRO A 289 -6.21 19.69 -15.68
N VAL A 290 -5.46 19.74 -14.57
CA VAL A 290 -5.49 18.74 -13.51
C VAL A 290 -6.83 18.82 -12.78
N ILE A 291 -7.46 17.68 -12.57
CA ILE A 291 -8.75 17.55 -11.85
C ILE A 291 -8.65 16.72 -10.57
N GLU A 292 -7.56 15.97 -10.39
CA GLU A 292 -7.30 15.15 -9.21
C GLU A 292 -5.78 14.92 -9.10
N THR A 293 -5.26 14.87 -7.88
CA THR A 293 -3.84 14.61 -7.61
C THR A 293 -3.70 13.50 -6.58
N ILE A 294 -2.87 12.51 -6.91
CA ILE A 294 -2.53 11.36 -6.07
C ILE A 294 -1.02 11.39 -5.81
N TYR A 295 -0.64 11.39 -4.54
CA TYR A 295 0.75 11.25 -4.12
C TYR A 295 1.02 9.78 -3.82
N LEU A 296 2.11 9.26 -4.39
CA LEU A 296 2.53 7.88 -4.22
C LEU A 296 3.98 7.86 -3.74
N ASP A 297 4.23 7.14 -2.66
CA ASP A 297 5.57 6.69 -2.35
C ASP A 297 5.92 5.54 -3.30
N ALA A 298 7.16 5.54 -3.77
CA ALA A 298 7.68 4.35 -4.43
C ALA A 298 7.84 3.23 -3.39
N TYR A 299 7.98 2.00 -3.87
CA TYR A 299 8.24 0.87 -3.00
C TYR A 299 9.62 1.05 -2.39
N ALA A 300 9.64 1.39 -1.10
CA ALA A 300 10.85 1.87 -0.43
C ALA A 300 11.97 0.82 -0.38
N GLU A 301 11.61 -0.47 -0.35
CA GLU A 301 12.57 -1.55 -0.19
C GLU A 301 12.89 -2.28 -1.50
N PRO A 302 14.18 -2.66 -1.71
CA PRO A 302 14.60 -3.46 -2.86
C PRO A 302 13.85 -4.79 -2.99
N GLU A 303 13.43 -5.40 -1.88
CA GLU A 303 12.72 -6.69 -1.91
C GLU A 303 11.32 -6.58 -2.50
N LEU A 304 10.68 -5.40 -2.43
CA LEU A 304 9.34 -5.15 -2.98
C LEU A 304 9.38 -4.54 -4.38
N THR A 305 10.52 -3.99 -4.77
CA THR A 305 10.71 -3.33 -6.07
C THR A 305 11.12 -4.33 -7.16
N GLY A 306 10.56 -4.18 -8.36
CA GLY A 306 11.04 -4.92 -9.52
C GLY A 306 10.63 -6.38 -9.56
N LEU A 307 9.65 -6.76 -8.76
CA LEU A 307 9.09 -8.10 -8.68
C LEU A 307 8.21 -8.44 -9.89
N ALA A 308 8.24 -9.69 -10.33
CA ALA A 308 7.30 -10.18 -11.34
C ALA A 308 5.86 -10.08 -10.83
N PRO A 309 4.85 -9.79 -11.66
CA PRO A 309 4.93 -9.78 -13.11
C PRO A 309 5.38 -8.43 -13.67
N TRP A 310 5.02 -7.28 -13.10
CA TRP A 310 5.21 -5.98 -13.78
C TRP A 310 6.60 -5.38 -13.64
N ARG A 311 7.38 -5.82 -12.66
CA ARG A 311 8.68 -5.25 -12.28
C ARG A 311 8.58 -3.75 -12.03
N GLU A 312 7.51 -3.37 -11.35
CA GLU A 312 7.15 -2.00 -11.02
C GLU A 312 7.91 -1.49 -9.78
N SER A 313 8.02 -0.16 -9.67
CA SER A 313 8.53 0.57 -8.50
C SER A 313 7.44 1.40 -7.83
N PHE A 314 6.30 1.58 -8.50
CA PHE A 314 5.09 2.16 -7.95
C PHE A 314 3.88 1.59 -8.70
N GLY A 315 2.71 1.68 -8.07
CA GLY A 315 1.47 1.30 -8.71
C GLY A 315 0.26 1.80 -7.93
N VAL A 316 -0.78 2.15 -8.65
CA VAL A 316 -2.07 2.60 -8.11
C VAL A 316 -3.19 1.99 -8.94
N GLY A 317 -4.18 1.43 -8.27
CA GLY A 317 -5.35 0.83 -8.89
C GLY A 317 -6.57 1.74 -8.77
N ASP A 318 -7.73 1.18 -9.11
CA ASP A 318 -9.03 1.85 -8.99
C ASP A 318 -9.09 3.25 -9.64
N LEU A 319 -8.35 3.44 -10.73
CA LEU A 319 -8.30 4.71 -11.45
C LEU A 319 -9.43 4.78 -12.47
N PRO A 320 -10.26 5.84 -12.48
CA PRO A 320 -11.17 6.08 -13.59
C PRO A 320 -10.44 6.12 -14.93
N ALA A 321 -11.01 5.53 -15.97
CA ALA A 321 -10.41 5.62 -17.31
C ALA A 321 -10.25 7.09 -17.74
N GLY A 322 -9.11 7.44 -18.33
CA GLY A 322 -8.79 8.83 -18.67
C GLY A 322 -7.30 9.08 -18.85
N TRP A 323 -6.94 10.38 -18.89
CA TRP A 323 -5.57 10.84 -19.03
C TRP A 323 -4.95 11.14 -17.67
N TYR A 324 -3.71 10.73 -17.50
CA TYR A 324 -2.95 10.92 -16.28
C TYR A 324 -1.56 11.46 -16.59
N ARG A 325 -1.06 12.36 -15.75
CA ARG A 325 0.32 12.82 -15.77
C ARG A 325 1.05 12.23 -14.58
N VAL A 326 2.12 11.49 -14.86
CA VAL A 326 3.06 10.98 -13.86
C VAL A 326 4.25 11.92 -13.81
N SER A 327 4.56 12.43 -12.62
CA SER A 327 5.70 13.30 -12.36
C SER A 327 6.59 12.74 -11.27
N PHE A 328 7.91 12.86 -11.42
CA PHE A 328 8.88 12.51 -10.39
C PHE A 328 10.17 13.31 -10.55
N VAL A 329 11.05 13.28 -9.55
CA VAL A 329 12.33 14.01 -9.55
C VAL A 329 13.50 13.03 -9.54
N LYS A 330 14.42 13.18 -10.50
CA LYS A 330 15.75 12.53 -10.50
C LYS A 330 16.78 13.48 -11.12
N SER A 331 17.39 14.33 -10.30
CA SER A 331 18.20 15.49 -10.70
C SER A 331 17.44 16.61 -11.42
N VAL A 332 16.44 16.26 -12.24
CA VAL A 332 15.46 17.16 -12.87
C VAL A 332 14.05 16.62 -12.68
N VAL A 333 13.04 17.43 -13.00
CA VAL A 333 11.63 16.99 -12.98
C VAL A 333 11.30 16.28 -14.29
N TYR A 334 10.87 15.02 -14.20
CA TYR A 334 10.33 14.26 -15.31
C TYR A 334 8.81 14.31 -15.28
N ARG A 335 8.19 14.38 -16.46
CA ARG A 335 6.74 14.31 -16.65
C ARG A 335 6.42 13.40 -17.82
N ARG A 336 5.44 12.51 -17.65
CA ARG A 336 4.90 11.64 -18.70
C ARG A 336 3.40 11.63 -18.64
N VAL A 337 2.76 11.80 -19.79
CA VAL A 337 1.31 11.68 -19.91
C VAL A 337 0.99 10.28 -20.42
N VAL A 338 0.13 9.58 -19.70
CA VAL A 338 -0.29 8.22 -19.97
C VAL A 338 -1.81 8.14 -19.94
N GLN A 339 -2.39 7.35 -20.82
CA GLN A 339 -3.82 7.05 -20.77
C GLN A 339 -4.04 5.78 -19.95
N VAL A 340 -4.95 5.80 -18.97
CA VAL A 340 -5.48 4.60 -18.31
C VAL A 340 -6.74 4.19 -19.05
N LEU A 341 -6.73 2.95 -19.57
CA LEU A 341 -7.81 2.40 -20.38
C LEU A 341 -8.79 1.59 -19.51
N PRO A 342 -10.10 1.58 -19.85
CA PRO A 342 -11.08 0.82 -19.08
C PRO A 342 -10.74 -0.66 -18.98
N GLY A 343 -10.69 -1.19 -17.76
CA GLY A 343 -10.42 -2.60 -17.47
C GLY A 343 -8.99 -3.04 -17.78
N GLN A 344 -8.04 -2.09 -17.89
CA GLN A 344 -6.66 -2.39 -18.24
C GLN A 344 -5.67 -1.85 -17.22
N LEU A 345 -4.51 -2.48 -17.14
CA LEU A 345 -3.33 -1.96 -16.47
C LEU A 345 -2.43 -1.29 -17.52
N ALA A 346 -2.10 -0.03 -17.30
CA ALA A 346 -1.07 0.68 -18.03
C ALA A 346 0.27 0.51 -17.29
N LEU A 347 1.30 -0.02 -17.96
CA LEU A 347 2.66 -0.09 -17.43
C LEU A 347 3.49 1.00 -18.10
N LEU A 348 3.87 2.03 -17.33
CA LEU A 348 4.76 3.10 -17.76
C LEU A 348 6.23 2.74 -17.46
N THR A 349 7.07 2.68 -18.49
CA THR A 349 8.52 2.47 -18.37
C THR A 349 9.26 3.73 -18.81
N VAL A 350 9.90 4.41 -17.87
CA VAL A 350 10.73 5.60 -18.16
C VAL A 350 12.20 5.20 -18.14
N ARG A 351 12.91 5.35 -19.27
CA ARG A 351 14.36 5.10 -19.37
C ARG A 351 15.11 6.42 -19.26
N LEU A 352 16.05 6.51 -18.32
CA LEU A 352 16.91 7.67 -18.11
C LEU A 352 18.31 7.39 -18.68
N GLY A 353 18.88 8.37 -19.37
CA GLY A 353 20.20 8.25 -19.99
C GLY A 353 20.20 7.68 -21.41
N GLU A 354 19.05 7.66 -22.09
CA GLU A 354 19.04 7.59 -23.56
C GLU A 354 19.61 8.92 -24.10
N PRO A 355 20.52 8.87 -25.10
CA PRO A 355 21.19 10.07 -25.64
C PRO A 355 20.26 11.09 -26.28
#